data_AF-A0A089KBX6-F1
#
_entry.id   AF-A0A089KBX6-F1
#
_cell.length_a   1.000
_cell.length_b   1.000
_cell.length_c   1.000
_cell.angle_alpha   90.00
_cell.angle_beta   90.00
_cell.angle_gamma   90.00
#
_symmetry.space_group_name_H-M   'P 1'
#
loop_
_entity.id
_entity.type
_entity.pdbx_description
1 polymer ?
#
loop_
_entity_poly.entity_id
_entity_poly.type
_entity_poly.pdbx_seq_one_letter_code
_entity_poly.pdbx_strand_id
1 'polypeptide(L)' 'MNYRKKPLEEVPEENTAIWACTNDGCNGWMRDNFAFEHAPSCRLCHSPMVRSMKMLPQLLNSNGDLKSLKKGISIT' A
#
# COMPACT_ATOMS: atom_id res chain seq x y z
N MET A 1 23.73 -26.41 24.24
CA MET A 1 22.42 -25.74 24.08
C MET A 1 21.91 -26.00 22.66
N ASN A 2 20.81 -26.75 22.49
CA ASN A 2 20.22 -26.97 21.17
C ASN A 2 19.36 -25.76 20.77
N TYR A 3 19.92 -24.86 19.97
CA TYR A 3 19.17 -23.79 19.31
C TYR A 3 18.32 -24.39 18.18
N ARG A 4 17.15 -24.95 18.51
CA ARG A 4 16.12 -25.24 17.50
C ARG A 4 15.67 -23.88 16.94
N LYS A 5 16.06 -23.56 15.70
CA LYS A 5 15.45 -22.48 14.94
C LYS A 5 13.95 -22.82 14.85
N LYS A 6 13.10 -21.99 15.45
CA LYS A 6 11.66 -22.12 15.24
C LYS A 6 11.42 -22.06 13.72
N PRO A 7 10.67 -23.00 13.12
CA PRO A 7 10.23 -22.86 11.74
C PRO A 7 9.56 -21.49 11.62
N LEU A 8 10.01 -20.69 10.65
CA LEU A 8 9.33 -19.44 10.34
C LEU A 8 7.96 -19.84 9.79
N GLU A 9 6.91 -19.49 10.53
CA GLU A 9 5.54 -19.63 10.05
C GLU A 9 5.41 -18.79 8.79
N GLU A 10 5.01 -19.42 7.68
CA GLU A 10 4.83 -18.73 6.41
C GLU A 10 3.66 -17.76 6.54
N VAL A 11 3.94 -16.47 6.40
CA VAL A 11 2.90 -15.43 6.44
C VAL A 11 2.08 -15.55 5.16
N PRO A 12 0.74 -15.68 5.25
CA PRO A 12 -0.09 -15.81 4.08
C PRO A 12 0.02 -14.54 3.21
N GLU A 13 0.31 -14.74 1.94
CA GLU A 13 0.37 -13.68 0.94
C GLU A 13 -0.92 -13.62 0.11
N GLU A 14 -1.24 -12.44 -0.39
CA GLU A 14 -2.35 -12.20 -1.32
C GLU A 14 -1.94 -11.28 -2.45
N ASN A 15 -2.68 -11.35 -3.55
CA ASN A 15 -2.50 -10.44 -4.67
C ASN A 15 -3.16 -9.09 -4.34
N THR A 16 -2.36 -8.10 -3.94
CA THR A 16 -2.85 -6.80 -3.47
C THR A 16 -2.75 -5.74 -4.58
N ALA A 17 -3.83 -4.98 -4.77
CA ALA A 17 -3.81 -3.78 -5.61
C ALA A 17 -2.93 -2.70 -4.97
N ILE A 18 -2.01 -2.14 -5.76
CA ILE A 18 -1.07 -1.12 -5.33
C ILE A 18 -1.07 0.07 -6.29
N TRP A 19 -0.58 1.20 -5.79
CA TRP A 19 -0.04 2.28 -6.58
C TRP A 19 1.46 2.13 -6.65
N ALA A 20 2.03 2.03 -7.85
CA ALA A 20 3.47 2.01 -8.10
C ALA A 20 3.91 3.36 -8.66
N CYS A 21 5.03 3.89 -8.18
CA CYS A 21 5.63 5.12 -8.69
C CYS A 21 6.00 4.95 -10.17
N THR A 22 5.72 5.97 -11.00
CA THR A 22 6.06 5.94 -12.43
C THR A 22 7.50 6.37 -12.73
N ASN A 23 8.22 6.85 -11.73
CA ASN A 23 9.61 7.27 -11.88
C ASN A 23 10.54 6.06 -11.69
N ASP A 24 11.29 5.70 -12.73
CA ASP A 24 12.21 4.55 -12.75
C ASP A 24 13.30 4.64 -11.67
N GLY A 25 13.66 5.84 -11.22
CA GLY A 25 14.60 6.06 -10.11
C GLY A 25 13.98 5.87 -8.71
N CYS A 26 12.69 5.54 -8.62
CA CYS A 26 11.97 5.46 -7.36
C CYS A 26 11.16 4.17 -7.23
N ASN A 27 11.54 3.33 -6.27
CA ASN A 27 10.85 2.07 -5.96
C ASN A 27 9.61 2.24 -5.06
N GLY A 28 9.04 3.45 -5.03
CA GLY A 28 7.91 3.78 -4.17
C GLY A 28 6.64 3.08 -4.60
N TRP A 29 5.92 2.49 -3.65
CA TRP A 29 4.57 1.98 -3.87
C TRP A 29 3.74 2.07 -2.58
N MET A 30 2.42 2.05 -2.72
CA MET A 30 1.50 1.95 -1.58
C MET A 30 0.31 1.06 -1.91
N ARG A 31 -0.28 0.41 -0.91
CA ARG A 31 -1.51 -0.38 -1.12
C ARG A 31 -2.68 0.54 -1.48
N ASP A 32 -3.45 0.16 -2.49
CA ASP A 32 -4.59 0.94 -2.97
C ASP A 32 -5.66 1.11 -1.88
N ASN A 33 -5.91 0.08 -1.06
CA ASN A 33 -6.89 0.13 0.03
C ASN A 33 -6.48 1.05 1.20
N PHE A 34 -5.26 1.61 1.21
CA PHE A 34 -4.82 2.63 2.18
C PHE A 34 -4.62 4.01 1.55
N ALA A 35 -4.95 4.16 0.26
CA ALA A 35 -4.91 5.46 -0.41
C ALA A 35 -6.16 6.28 -0.09
N PHE A 36 -5.96 7.57 0.18
CA PHE A 36 -7.05 8.54 0.35
C PHE A 36 -7.55 9.10 -0.98
N GLU A 37 -6.73 9.05 -2.03
CA GLU A 37 -7.03 9.59 -3.34
C GLU A 37 -7.16 8.45 -4.36
N HIS A 38 -7.97 8.69 -5.40
CA HIS A 38 -8.12 7.73 -6.50
C HIS A 38 -6.91 7.64 -7.43
N ALA A 39 -5.98 8.60 -7.34
CA ALA A 39 -4.71 8.62 -8.05
C ALA A 39 -3.70 9.41 -7.19
N PRO A 40 -3.01 8.76 -6.24
CA PRO A 40 -2.08 9.44 -5.35
C PRO A 40 -0.77 9.80 -6.09
N SER A 41 -0.09 10.81 -5.54
CA SER A 41 1.31 11.09 -5.88
C SER A 41 2.24 10.34 -4.94
N CYS A 42 3.40 9.91 -5.44
CA CYS A 42 4.39 9.18 -4.66
C CYS A 42 4.93 10.03 -3.50
N ARG A 43 4.86 9.51 -2.28
CA ARG A 43 5.33 10.23 -1.08
C ARG A 43 6.85 10.41 -1.00
N LEU A 44 7.60 9.70 -1.83
CA LEU A 44 9.08 9.72 -1.81
C LEU A 44 9.65 10.75 -2.81
N CYS A 45 9.06 10.86 -3.99
CA CYS A 45 9.57 11.69 -5.08
C CYS A 45 8.52 12.58 -5.75
N HIS A 46 7.29 12.59 -5.22
CA HIS A 46 6.16 13.40 -5.72
C HIS A 46 5.74 13.14 -7.17
N SER A 47 6.31 12.14 -7.83
CA SER A 47 5.90 11.71 -9.17
C SER A 47 4.52 11.05 -9.15
N PRO A 48 3.80 11.02 -10.28
CA PRO A 48 2.56 10.27 -10.40
C PRO A 48 2.74 8.78 -10.06
N MET A 49 1.64 8.13 -9.70
CA MET A 49 1.62 6.69 -9.49
C MET A 49 0.60 6.02 -10.42
N VAL A 50 0.88 4.78 -10.80
CA VAL A 50 0.03 3.94 -11.67
C VAL A 50 -0.47 2.72 -10.89
N ARG A 51 -1.68 2.24 -11.20
CA ARG A 51 -2.20 1.00 -10.61
C ARG A 51 -1.39 -0.20 -11.07
N SER A 52 -1.09 -1.07 -10.13
CA SER A 52 -0.45 -2.36 -10.37
C SER A 52 -0.90 -3.37 -9.32
N MET A 53 -0.42 -4.60 -9.43
CA MET A 53 -0.71 -5.70 -8.51
C MET A 53 0.60 -6.26 -7.95
N LYS A 54 0.62 -6.63 -6.66
CA LYS A 54 1.80 -7.19 -6.00
C LYS A 54 1.42 -8.28 -5.00
N MET A 55 2.17 -9.38 -5.01
CA MET A 55 2.08 -10.39 -3.94
C MET A 55 2.69 -9.81 -2.67
N LEU A 56 1.87 -9.68 -1.63
CA LEU A 56 2.22 -9.08 -0.35
C LEU A 56 1.57 -9.87 0.80
N PRO A 57 2.12 -9.80 2.03
CA PRO A 57 1.44 -10.29 3.20
C PRO A 57 0.03 -9.71 3.33
N GLN A 58 -0.93 -10.56 3.70
CA GLN A 58 -2.31 -10.13 3.93
C GLN A 58 -2.37 -9.00 4.96
N LEU A 59 -3.11 -7.94 4.64
CA LEU A 59 -3.33 -6.83 5.57
C LEU A 59 -4.78 -6.33 5.50
N LEU A 60 -5.50 -6.54 6.59
CA LEU A 60 -6.88 -6.07 6.77
C LEU A 60 -6.91 -4.57 7.03
N ASN A 61 -7.63 -3.83 6.19
CA ASN A 61 -7.98 -2.44 6.46
C ASN A 61 -9.37 -2.38 7.12
N SER A 62 -9.42 -2.02 8.40
CA SER A 62 -10.67 -1.85 9.15
C SER A 62 -11.34 -0.48 8.98
N ASN A 63 -10.72 0.47 8.28
CA ASN A 63 -11.20 1.86 8.15
C ASN A 63 -12.26 2.07 7.06
N GLY A 64 -12.70 1.01 6.37
CA GLY A 64 -13.61 1.12 5.22
C GLY A 64 -12.96 1.76 3.99
N ASP A 65 -13.76 2.06 2.96
CA ASP A 65 -13.27 2.74 1.76
C ASP A 65 -13.10 4.25 2.00
N LEU A 66 -11.89 4.63 2.41
CA LEU A 66 -11.51 6.01 2.68
C LEU A 66 -11.66 6.93 1.45
N LYS A 67 -11.68 6.39 0.24
CA LYS A 67 -11.84 7.18 -1.00
C LYS A 67 -13.30 7.61 -1.23
N SER A 68 -14.25 6.85 -0.68
CA SER A 68 -15.68 7.15 -0.76
C SER A 68 -16.12 8.25 0.22
N LEU A 69 -15.29 8.57 1.21
CA LEU A 69 -15.54 9.68 2.13
C LEU A 69 -15.35 11.02 1.40
N LYS A 70 -16.39 11.87 1.42
CA LYS A 70 -16.31 13.23 0.88
C LYS A 70 -15.17 13.96 1.59
N LYS A 71 -14.18 14.46 0.82
CA LYS A 71 -13.02 15.21 1.33
C LYS A 71 -13.55 16.33 2.26
N GLY A 72 -13.31 16.19 3.56
CA GLY A 72 -13.82 17.10 4.58
C GLY A 72 -13.36 18.54 4.33
N ILE A 73 -14.22 19.48 4.67
CA ILE A 73 -14.11 20.93 4.42
C ILE A 73 -12.71 21.46 4.75
N SER A 74 -12.14 22.20 3.80
CA SER A 74 -10.94 23.01 4.02
C SER A 74 -11.25 24.07 5.06
N ILE A 75 -10.72 23.91 6.28
CA ILE A 75 -10.73 24.98 7.27
C ILE A 75 -9.77 26.04 6.72
N THR A 76 -10.32 27.12 6.18
CA THR A 76 -9.58 28.31 5.74
C THR A 76 -9.43 29.26 6.92
#